data_AF-K7ZDY5-F1
#
_entry.id   AF-K7ZDY5-F1
#
_cell.length_a   1.000
_cell.length_b   1.000
_cell.length_c   1.000
_cell.angle_alpha   90.00
_cell.angle_beta   90.00
_cell.angle_gamma   90.00
#
_symmetry.space_group_name_H-M   'P 1'
#
loop_
_entity.id
_entity.type
_entity.pdbx_description
1 polymer ?
#
loop_
_entity_poly.entity_id
_entity_poly.type
_entity_poly.pdbx_seq_one_letter_code
_entity_poly.pdbx_strand_id
1 'polypeptide(L)'
;LTQADMAEQFGKWNSAELDSFLIEITRDILQYKDDKGRYLLERIRDTAGQKGTGKWTAIAALQYGVPVTLIGEAVFSRCLSALKDERVHASKQLPGSTVKAQTADLPTFLNHIKHALYCAKIVSYAQGFMLMREAAKENKWNLNYGGIALMWSGGCIIRSVFLGNIKEAFTRNPQLSNLL
;
A
#
# COMPACT_ATOMS: atom_id res chain seq x y z
N LEU A 1 -6.25 -10.09 -17.40
CA LEU A 1 -7.22 -10.53 -16.39
C LEU A 1 -8.45 -9.65 -16.49
N THR A 2 -9.63 -10.24 -16.43
CA THR A 2 -10.89 -9.50 -16.24
C THR A 2 -11.00 -9.01 -14.78
N GLN A 3 -11.94 -8.11 -14.48
CA GLN A 3 -12.18 -7.71 -13.09
C GLN A 3 -12.59 -8.90 -12.19
N ALA A 4 -13.33 -9.87 -12.74
CA ALA A 4 -13.69 -11.09 -12.03
C ALA A 4 -12.44 -11.93 -11.70
N ASP A 5 -11.54 -12.14 -12.67
CA ASP A 5 -10.30 -12.89 -12.44
C ASP A 5 -9.40 -12.19 -11.41
N MET A 6 -9.32 -10.85 -11.48
CA MET A 6 -8.57 -10.05 -10.50
C MET A 6 -9.19 -10.19 -9.10
N ALA A 7 -10.51 -10.09 -8.97
CA ALA A 7 -11.19 -10.25 -7.69
C ALA A 7 -10.95 -11.64 -7.10
N GLU A 8 -11.06 -12.70 -7.89
CA GLU A 8 -10.76 -14.06 -7.45
C GLU A 8 -9.31 -14.17 -6.94
N GLN A 9 -8.35 -13.55 -7.65
CA GLN A 9 -6.96 -13.55 -7.25
C GLN A 9 -6.71 -12.78 -5.94
N PHE A 10 -7.33 -11.59 -5.76
CA PHE A 10 -7.30 -10.86 -4.49
C PHE A 10 -7.96 -11.67 -3.36
N GLY A 11 -9.02 -12.42 -3.66
CA GLY A 11 -9.63 -13.37 -2.72
C GLY A 11 -8.64 -14.43 -2.24
N LYS A 12 -7.90 -15.06 -3.17
CA LYS A 12 -6.84 -16.04 -2.83
C LYS A 12 -5.74 -15.40 -1.98
N TRP A 13 -5.30 -14.19 -2.32
CA TRP A 13 -4.29 -13.48 -1.53
C TRP A 13 -4.76 -13.10 -0.13
N ASN A 14 -6.05 -12.77 0.02
CA ASN A 14 -6.64 -12.44 1.32
C ASN A 14 -6.78 -13.64 2.26
N SER A 15 -6.68 -14.86 1.75
CA SER A 15 -6.69 -16.09 2.56
C SER A 15 -5.29 -16.58 2.93
N ALA A 16 -4.25 -15.76 2.69
CA ALA A 16 -2.85 -16.10 2.89
C ALA A 16 -2.09 -14.96 3.60
N GLU A 17 -0.80 -14.76 3.32
CA GLU A 17 0.04 -13.77 4.02
C GLU A 17 -0.39 -12.30 3.80
N LEU A 18 -1.22 -12.03 2.80
CA LEU A 18 -1.77 -10.72 2.49
C LEU A 18 -3.14 -10.45 3.13
N ASP A 19 -3.65 -11.34 3.98
CA ASP A 19 -4.91 -11.15 4.71
C ASP A 19 -4.94 -9.77 5.40
N SER A 20 -5.79 -8.91 4.86
CA SER A 20 -5.93 -7.53 5.31
C SER A 20 -7.22 -6.90 4.79
N PHE A 21 -7.73 -5.94 5.57
CA PHE A 21 -8.94 -5.21 5.19
C PHE A 21 -8.81 -4.53 3.81
N LEU A 22 -7.64 -4.01 3.45
CA LEU A 22 -7.43 -3.36 2.16
C LEU A 22 -7.46 -4.34 0.98
N ILE A 23 -6.95 -5.57 1.15
CA ILE A 23 -7.01 -6.61 0.13
C ILE A 23 -8.46 -7.12 -0.01
N GLU A 24 -9.17 -7.29 1.11
CA GLU A 24 -10.59 -7.64 1.15
C GLU A 24 -11.45 -6.64 0.39
N ILE A 25 -11.40 -5.34 0.72
CA ILE A 25 -12.23 -4.35 0.01
C ILE A 25 -11.82 -4.18 -1.44
N THR A 26 -10.55 -4.46 -1.81
CA THR A 26 -10.11 -4.41 -3.21
C THR A 26 -10.78 -5.51 -4.02
N ARG A 27 -10.87 -6.74 -3.48
CA ARG A 27 -11.67 -7.83 -4.06
C ARG A 27 -13.12 -7.38 -4.27
N ASP A 28 -13.73 -6.80 -3.23
CA ASP A 28 -15.16 -6.43 -3.28
C ASP A 28 -15.43 -5.30 -4.28
N ILE A 29 -14.54 -4.29 -4.33
CA ILE A 29 -14.61 -3.19 -5.30
C ILE A 29 -14.52 -3.70 -6.74
N LEU A 30 -13.65 -4.69 -7.01
CA LEU A 30 -13.51 -5.29 -8.34
C LEU A 30 -14.77 -6.06 -8.76
N GLN A 31 -15.56 -6.57 -7.81
CA GLN A 31 -16.82 -7.27 -8.11
C GLN A 31 -18.02 -6.34 -8.21
N TYR A 32 -17.92 -5.11 -7.72
CA TYR A 32 -19.04 -4.21 -7.61
C TYR A 32 -19.54 -3.74 -8.98
N LYS A 33 -20.84 -3.95 -9.22
CA LYS A 33 -21.56 -3.54 -10.43
C LYS A 33 -22.63 -2.51 -10.08
N ASP A 34 -22.85 -1.56 -10.99
CA ASP A 34 -23.96 -0.60 -10.90
C ASP A 34 -25.31 -1.27 -11.15
N ASP A 35 -26.41 -0.52 -10.99
CA ASP A 35 -27.79 -0.99 -11.23
C ASP A 35 -28.03 -1.48 -12.67
N LYS A 36 -27.11 -1.17 -13.60
CA LYS A 36 -27.14 -1.61 -15.00
C LYS A 36 -26.25 -2.83 -15.26
N GLY A 37 -25.74 -3.46 -14.21
CA GLY A 37 -24.90 -4.67 -14.27
C GLY A 37 -23.47 -4.43 -14.76
N ARG A 38 -23.00 -3.18 -14.81
CA ARG A 38 -21.66 -2.83 -15.32
C ARG A 38 -20.70 -2.58 -14.16
N TYR A 39 -19.47 -3.04 -14.28
CA TYR A 39 -18.44 -2.79 -13.26
C TYR A 39 -18.24 -1.29 -13.03
N LEU A 40 -18.26 -0.87 -11.76
CA LEU A 40 -18.18 0.54 -11.41
C LEU A 40 -16.74 1.08 -11.52
N LEU A 41 -15.74 0.28 -11.13
CA LEU A 41 -14.36 0.72 -10.95
C LEU A 41 -13.77 1.44 -12.17
N GLU A 42 -13.94 0.86 -13.36
CA GLU A 42 -13.43 1.41 -14.64
C GLU A 42 -14.05 2.76 -15.03
N ARG A 43 -15.15 3.15 -14.38
CA ARG A 43 -15.87 4.40 -14.65
C ARG A 43 -15.62 5.47 -13.60
N ILE A 44 -14.83 5.17 -12.57
CA ILE A 44 -14.40 6.14 -11.57
C ILE A 44 -13.30 6.99 -12.18
N ARG A 45 -13.38 8.31 -12.00
CA ARG A 45 -12.32 9.23 -12.43
C ARG A 45 -11.03 8.92 -11.66
N ASP A 46 -9.95 8.69 -12.39
CA ASP A 46 -8.61 8.33 -11.90
C ASP A 46 -7.84 9.55 -11.32
N THR A 47 -8.49 10.28 -10.41
CA THR A 47 -7.95 11.43 -9.69
C THR A 47 -8.12 11.21 -8.20
N ALA A 48 -7.04 10.83 -7.52
CA ALA A 48 -7.07 10.51 -6.10
C ALA A 48 -7.10 11.78 -5.24
N GLY A 49 -8.10 11.89 -4.37
CA GLY A 49 -8.15 12.92 -3.34
C GLY A 49 -7.19 12.64 -2.17
N GLN A 50 -6.87 13.68 -1.40
CA GLN A 50 -6.15 13.55 -0.14
C GLN A 50 -6.53 14.66 0.84
N LYS A 51 -6.55 14.36 2.15
CA LYS A 51 -6.87 15.32 3.22
C LYS A 51 -5.64 15.82 3.99
N GLY A 52 -4.43 15.50 3.53
CA GLY A 52 -3.17 16.04 4.05
C GLY A 52 -2.36 15.12 4.96
N THR A 53 -2.98 14.16 5.66
CA THR A 53 -2.25 13.30 6.63
C THR A 53 -1.09 12.52 6.02
N GLY A 54 -1.23 11.97 4.80
CA GLY A 54 -0.12 11.31 4.10
C GLY A 54 1.03 12.27 3.75
N LYS A 55 0.69 13.51 3.35
CA LYS A 55 1.68 14.57 3.08
C LYS A 55 2.44 14.95 4.35
N TRP A 56 1.77 15.00 5.50
CA TRP A 56 2.42 15.27 6.78
C TRP A 56 3.45 14.20 7.14
N THR A 57 3.17 12.92 6.90
CA THR A 57 4.16 11.85 7.11
C THR A 57 5.39 12.02 6.22
N ALA A 58 5.21 12.36 4.93
CA ALA A 58 6.33 12.62 4.02
C ALA A 58 7.15 13.85 4.43
N ILE A 59 6.50 14.93 4.89
CA ILE A 59 7.18 16.12 5.41
C ILE A 59 7.96 15.78 6.68
N ALA A 60 7.35 15.05 7.62
CA ALA A 60 8.03 14.63 8.84
C ALA A 60 9.25 13.76 8.54
N ALA A 61 9.16 12.85 7.57
CA ALA A 61 10.29 12.05 7.12
C ALA A 61 11.47 12.92 6.65
N LEU A 62 11.19 13.97 5.86
CA LEU A 62 12.21 14.92 5.43
C LEU A 62 12.78 15.73 6.60
N GLN A 63 11.95 16.17 7.54
CA GLN A 63 12.38 16.93 8.72
C GLN A 63 13.29 16.13 9.65
N TYR A 64 12.97 14.85 9.88
CA TYR A 64 13.77 13.94 10.71
C TYR A 64 14.92 13.27 9.95
N GLY A 65 15.07 13.51 8.64
CA GLY A 65 16.13 12.90 7.84
C GLY A 65 16.00 11.37 7.69
N VAL A 66 14.77 10.85 7.66
CA VAL A 66 14.49 9.39 7.58
C VAL A 66 13.95 9.02 6.20
N PRO A 67 14.46 7.95 5.55
CA PRO A 67 14.08 7.58 4.19
C PRO A 67 12.72 6.84 4.12
N VAL A 68 11.62 7.57 4.30
CA VAL A 68 10.24 7.02 4.13
C VAL A 68 9.78 7.15 2.68
N THR A 69 10.51 6.50 1.78
CA THR A 69 10.36 6.68 0.34
C THR A 69 9.02 6.19 -0.18
N LEU A 70 8.50 5.05 0.29
CA LEU A 70 7.28 4.46 -0.27
C LEU A 70 6.04 5.30 0.03
N ILE A 71 5.92 5.83 1.25
CA ILE A 71 4.83 6.75 1.61
C ILE A 71 4.97 8.06 0.82
N GLY A 72 6.20 8.55 0.61
CA GLY A 72 6.47 9.70 -0.26
C GLY A 72 5.96 9.48 -1.68
N GLU A 73 6.33 8.36 -2.31
CA GLU A 73 5.86 7.98 -3.65
C GLU A 73 4.34 7.75 -3.70
N ALA A 74 3.74 7.23 -2.64
CA ALA A 74 2.30 7.10 -2.54
C ALA A 74 1.58 8.47 -2.53
N VAL A 75 2.18 9.50 -1.91
CA VAL A 75 1.67 10.88 -1.96
C VAL A 75 1.88 11.48 -3.35
N PHE A 76 3.08 11.34 -3.94
CA PHE A 76 3.36 11.87 -5.28
C PHE A 76 2.50 11.21 -6.36
N SER A 77 2.22 9.91 -6.25
CA SER A 77 1.32 9.20 -7.16
C SER A 77 -0.10 9.78 -7.15
N ARG A 78 -0.59 10.24 -5.98
CA ARG A 78 -1.88 10.95 -5.90
C ARG A 78 -1.81 12.31 -6.58
N CYS A 79 -0.74 13.08 -6.33
CA CYS A 79 -0.50 14.36 -7.00
C CYS A 79 -0.47 14.19 -8.53
N LEU A 80 0.25 13.19 -9.03
CA LEU A 80 0.32 12.86 -10.46
C LEU A 80 -1.06 12.47 -11.02
N SER A 81 -1.85 11.69 -10.27
CA SER A 81 -3.20 11.33 -10.70
C SER A 81 -4.12 12.55 -10.87
N ALA A 82 -3.94 13.60 -10.04
CA ALA A 82 -4.72 14.82 -10.09
C ALA A 82 -4.43 15.67 -11.34
N LEU A 83 -3.25 15.55 -11.95
CA LEU A 83 -2.86 16.19 -13.21
C LEU A 83 -3.53 15.50 -14.43
N LYS A 84 -4.85 15.27 -14.37
CA LYS A 84 -5.58 14.45 -15.36
C LYS A 84 -5.47 15.02 -16.77
N ASP A 85 -5.71 16.31 -16.93
CA ASP A 85 -5.75 16.93 -18.26
C ASP A 85 -4.35 16.95 -18.89
N GLU A 86 -3.32 17.20 -18.09
CA GLU A 86 -1.92 17.09 -18.51
C GLU A 86 -1.56 15.66 -18.91
N ARG A 87 -1.95 14.64 -18.13
CA ARG A 87 -1.72 13.22 -18.48
C ARG A 87 -2.41 12.83 -19.79
N VAL A 88 -3.64 13.27 -20.02
CA VAL A 88 -4.39 13.01 -21.27
C VAL A 88 -3.78 13.74 -22.46
N HIS A 89 -3.25 14.94 -22.26
CA HIS A 89 -2.51 15.65 -23.30
C HIS A 89 -1.20 14.94 -23.63
N ALA A 90 -0.41 14.61 -22.60
CA ALA A 90 0.88 13.94 -22.73
C ALA A 90 0.75 12.56 -23.40
N SER A 91 -0.30 11.80 -23.12
CA SER A 91 -0.51 10.46 -23.72
C SER A 91 -0.71 10.50 -25.25
N LYS A 92 -1.01 11.67 -25.83
CA LYS A 92 -1.11 11.85 -27.29
C LYS A 92 0.24 12.14 -27.94
N GLN A 93 1.21 12.61 -27.17
CA GLN A 93 2.52 13.06 -27.65
C GLN A 93 3.64 12.07 -27.30
N LEU A 94 3.55 11.43 -26.13
CA LEU A 94 4.55 10.50 -25.64
C LEU A 94 4.23 9.09 -26.13
N PRO A 95 5.12 8.46 -26.93
CA PRO A 95 4.89 7.09 -27.39
C PRO A 95 4.93 6.13 -26.19
N GLY A 96 3.91 5.29 -26.09
CA GLY A 96 3.90 4.15 -25.16
C GLY A 96 4.70 2.97 -25.72
N SER A 97 4.94 1.97 -24.87
CA SER A 97 5.49 0.69 -25.33
C SER A 97 4.50 0.01 -26.28
N THR A 98 4.98 -0.45 -27.43
CA THR A 98 4.22 -1.29 -28.38
C THR A 98 4.24 -2.77 -27.98
N VAL A 99 5.02 -3.14 -26.95
CA VAL A 99 5.13 -4.50 -26.46
C VAL A 99 3.85 -4.88 -25.74
N LYS A 100 3.13 -5.88 -26.26
CA LYS A 100 2.02 -6.50 -25.55
C LYS A 100 2.59 -7.35 -24.43
N ALA A 101 2.27 -7.01 -23.19
CA ALA A 101 2.63 -7.84 -22.04
C ALA A 101 2.01 -9.24 -22.23
N GLN A 102 2.86 -10.26 -22.27
CA GLN A 102 2.47 -11.66 -22.34
C GLN A 102 3.22 -12.41 -21.25
N THR A 103 2.56 -13.39 -20.64
CA THR A 103 3.18 -14.32 -19.70
C THR A 103 2.88 -15.74 -20.16
N ALA A 104 3.91 -16.56 -20.25
CA ALA A 104 3.77 -17.99 -20.59
C ALA A 104 3.17 -18.79 -19.42
N ASP A 105 3.41 -18.33 -18.19
CA ASP A 105 2.91 -18.95 -16.96
C ASP A 105 2.26 -17.86 -16.09
N LEU A 106 0.95 -17.70 -16.26
CA LEU A 106 0.15 -16.74 -15.52
C LEU A 106 0.13 -17.04 -14.00
N PRO A 107 -0.08 -18.29 -13.53
CA PRO A 107 0.03 -18.62 -12.11
C PRO A 107 1.34 -18.19 -11.47
N THR A 108 2.48 -18.53 -12.06
CA THR A 108 3.80 -18.14 -11.53
C THR A 108 3.99 -16.63 -11.52
N PHE A 109 3.57 -15.95 -12.59
CA PHE A 109 3.62 -14.49 -12.67
C PHE A 109 2.78 -13.80 -11.59
N LEU A 110 1.56 -14.28 -11.33
CA LEU A 110 0.71 -13.74 -10.26
C LEU A 110 1.30 -14.02 -8.87
N ASN A 111 1.97 -15.16 -8.68
CA ASN A 111 2.68 -15.44 -7.44
C ASN A 111 3.87 -14.49 -7.22
N HIS A 112 4.61 -14.14 -8.29
CA HIS A 112 5.65 -13.11 -8.21
C HIS A 112 5.08 -11.74 -7.82
N ILE A 113 3.94 -11.32 -8.39
CA ILE A 113 3.27 -10.07 -8.00
C ILE A 113 2.86 -10.11 -6.52
N LYS A 114 2.31 -11.23 -6.04
CA LYS A 114 1.94 -11.43 -4.64
C LYS A 114 3.14 -11.16 -3.71
N HIS A 115 4.27 -11.81 -3.98
CA HIS A 115 5.49 -11.65 -3.17
C HIS A 115 6.10 -10.25 -3.31
N ALA A 116 6.06 -9.64 -4.50
CA ALA A 116 6.51 -8.27 -4.69
C ALA A 116 5.68 -7.29 -3.86
N LEU A 117 4.35 -7.45 -3.84
CA LEU A 117 3.45 -6.65 -3.01
C LEU A 117 3.72 -6.86 -1.52
N TYR A 118 3.89 -8.11 -1.09
CA TYR A 118 4.18 -8.44 0.30
C TYR A 118 5.52 -7.85 0.76
N CYS A 119 6.57 -7.95 -0.06
CA CYS A 119 7.87 -7.35 0.17
C CYS A 119 7.78 -5.81 0.26
N ALA A 120 7.11 -5.17 -0.70
CA ALA A 120 6.89 -3.72 -0.69
C ALA A 120 6.15 -3.25 0.58
N LYS A 121 5.16 -4.05 1.05
CA LYS A 121 4.46 -3.81 2.31
C LYS A 121 5.45 -3.86 3.49
N ILE A 122 6.28 -4.91 3.60
CA ILE A 122 7.29 -5.02 4.66
C ILE A 122 8.20 -3.79 4.68
N VAL A 123 8.74 -3.40 3.52
CA VAL A 123 9.62 -2.23 3.39
C VAL A 123 8.89 -0.95 3.84
N SER A 124 7.64 -0.74 3.43
CA SER A 124 6.87 0.44 3.85
C SER A 124 6.67 0.49 5.37
N TYR A 125 6.40 -0.64 6.02
CA TYR A 125 6.25 -0.68 7.47
C TYR A 125 7.60 -0.46 8.16
N ALA A 126 8.68 -1.07 7.69
CA ALA A 126 10.04 -0.84 8.19
C ALA A 126 10.37 0.66 8.20
N GLN A 127 10.12 1.35 7.09
CA GLN A 127 10.31 2.81 6.97
C GLN A 127 9.46 3.60 7.97
N GLY A 128 8.19 3.22 8.15
CA GLY A 128 7.29 3.87 9.11
C GLY A 128 7.77 3.73 10.56
N PHE A 129 8.24 2.54 10.95
CA PHE A 129 8.80 2.32 12.29
C PHE A 129 10.15 3.02 12.49
N MET A 130 10.98 3.11 11.45
CA MET A 130 12.20 3.95 11.49
C MET A 130 11.88 5.41 11.77
N LEU A 131 10.84 5.95 11.12
CA LEU A 131 10.40 7.34 11.33
C LEU A 131 9.89 7.56 12.75
N MET A 132 9.04 6.66 13.26
CA MET A 132 8.55 6.74 14.63
C MET A 132 9.71 6.68 15.64
N ARG A 133 10.74 5.87 15.38
CA ARG A 133 11.91 5.78 16.24
C ARG A 133 12.73 7.05 16.26
N GLU A 134 13.02 7.65 15.10
CA GLU A 134 13.77 8.91 15.07
C GLU A 134 12.97 10.03 15.73
N ALA A 135 11.66 10.11 15.46
CA ALA A 135 10.78 11.07 16.12
C ALA A 135 10.75 10.86 17.65
N ALA A 136 10.71 9.61 18.14
CA ALA A 136 10.74 9.31 19.56
C ALA A 136 12.04 9.80 20.22
N LYS A 137 13.19 9.61 19.55
CA LYS A 137 14.50 10.07 20.02
C LYS A 137 14.57 11.59 20.10
N GLU A 138 14.22 12.30 19.02
CA GLU A 138 14.28 13.76 18.95
C GLU A 138 13.31 14.43 19.95
N ASN A 139 12.11 13.87 20.11
CA ASN A 139 11.08 14.42 20.99
C ASN A 139 11.13 13.86 22.42
N LYS A 140 12.09 12.98 22.74
CA LYS A 140 12.24 12.31 24.04
C LYS A 140 10.97 11.55 24.47
N TRP A 141 10.27 10.93 23.52
CA TRP A 141 9.11 10.09 23.79
C TRP A 141 9.52 8.64 24.03
N ASN A 142 8.87 8.00 24.99
CA ASN A 142 9.01 6.57 25.21
C ASN A 142 7.88 5.81 24.50
N LEU A 143 8.06 5.52 23.21
CA LEU A 143 7.06 4.84 22.40
C LEU A 143 7.11 3.32 22.59
N ASN A 144 5.94 2.71 22.79
CA ASN A 144 5.79 1.26 22.80
C ASN A 144 5.44 0.75 21.39
N TYR A 145 6.45 0.38 20.59
CA TYR A 145 6.26 -0.06 19.20
C TYR A 145 5.40 -1.32 19.06
N GLY A 146 5.54 -2.29 19.98
CA GLY A 146 4.69 -3.48 20.03
C GLY A 146 3.23 -3.12 20.35
N GLY A 147 3.01 -2.17 21.26
CA GLY A 147 1.69 -1.62 21.58
C GLY A 147 1.08 -0.86 20.40
N ILE A 148 1.86 -0.06 19.67
CA ILE A 148 1.42 0.62 18.45
C ILE A 148 0.99 -0.39 17.38
N ALA A 149 1.79 -1.43 17.14
CA ALA A 149 1.46 -2.49 16.19
C ALA A 149 0.16 -3.24 16.58
N LEU A 150 -0.02 -3.52 17.88
CA LEU A 150 -1.25 -4.13 18.40
C LEU A 150 -2.47 -3.21 18.22
N MET A 151 -2.33 -1.92 18.47
CA MET A 151 -3.43 -0.97 18.26
C MET A 151 -3.85 -0.90 16.78
N TRP A 152 -2.92 -1.13 15.85
CA TRP A 152 -3.22 -1.18 14.43
C TRP A 152 -3.76 -2.53 13.96
N SER A 153 -3.59 -3.62 14.72
CA SER A 153 -4.02 -4.94 14.27
C SER A 153 -5.55 -5.11 14.24
N GLY A 154 -6.30 -4.19 14.86
CA GLY A 154 -7.78 -4.17 14.84
C GLY A 154 -8.34 -2.76 14.70
N GLY A 155 -9.58 -2.65 14.19
CA GLY A 155 -10.35 -1.40 14.11
C GLY A 155 -9.90 -0.36 13.08
N CYS A 156 -8.60 -0.26 12.77
CA CYS A 156 -8.10 0.70 11.79
C CYS A 156 -8.17 0.19 10.33
N ILE A 157 -7.92 1.08 9.37
CA ILE A 157 -7.95 0.77 7.92
C ILE A 157 -6.80 -0.17 7.50
N ILE A 158 -5.65 -0.08 8.17
CA ILE A 158 -4.46 -0.88 7.82
C ILE A 158 -4.43 -2.25 8.53
N ARG A 159 -5.52 -2.63 9.22
CA ARG A 159 -5.61 -3.88 9.97
C ARG A 159 -5.31 -5.08 9.08
N SER A 160 -4.47 -5.98 9.56
CA SER A 160 -4.02 -7.16 8.85
C SER A 160 -3.34 -8.15 9.79
N VAL A 161 -3.31 -9.43 9.41
CA VAL A 161 -2.56 -10.47 10.15
C VAL A 161 -1.07 -10.12 10.25
N PHE A 162 -0.55 -9.41 9.25
CA PHE A 162 0.82 -8.91 9.18
C PHE A 162 1.24 -8.06 10.40
N LEU A 163 0.31 -7.29 10.99
CA LEU A 163 0.61 -6.48 12.18
C LEU A 163 0.83 -7.33 13.44
N GLY A 164 0.27 -8.54 13.49
CA GLY A 164 0.59 -9.54 14.50
C GLY A 164 2.07 -9.91 14.47
N ASN A 165 2.62 -10.14 13.27
CA ASN A 165 4.04 -10.46 13.09
C ASN A 165 4.95 -9.31 13.56
N ILE A 166 4.57 -8.06 13.30
CA ILE A 166 5.32 -6.89 13.79
C ILE A 166 5.29 -6.81 15.32
N LYS A 167 4.11 -7.00 15.93
CA LYS A 167 3.97 -7.05 17.40
C LYS A 167 4.87 -8.14 17.99
N GLU A 168 4.90 -9.32 17.40
CA GLU A 168 5.76 -10.42 17.86
C GLU A 168 7.24 -10.08 17.73
N ALA A 169 7.66 -9.42 16.64
CA ALA A 169 9.03 -8.96 16.47
C ALA A 169 9.48 -8.01 17.59
N PHE A 170 8.65 -7.02 17.95
CA PHE A 170 8.94 -6.11 19.06
C PHE A 170 8.75 -6.75 20.45
N THR A 171 7.93 -7.79 20.57
CA THR A 171 7.87 -8.60 21.81
C THR A 171 9.19 -9.34 22.03
N ARG A 172 9.77 -9.92 20.96
CA ARG A 172 11.06 -10.62 21.03
C ARG A 172 12.22 -9.65 21.28
N ASN A 173 12.21 -8.49 20.64
CA ASN A 173 13.21 -7.45 20.85
C ASN A 173 12.57 -6.05 20.88
N PRO A 174 12.31 -5.48 22.06
CA PRO A 174 11.73 -4.15 22.19
C PRO A 174 12.61 -3.02 21.62
N GLN A 175 13.91 -3.25 21.50
CA GLN A 175 14.91 -2.30 21.00
C GLN A 175 15.30 -2.56 19.53
N LEU A 176 14.43 -3.25 18.79
CA LEU A 176 14.66 -3.59 17.39
C LEU A 176 14.91 -2.32 16.55
N SER A 177 16.02 -2.31 15.83
CA SER A 177 16.46 -1.14 15.05
C SER A 177 15.80 -1.06 13.67
N ASN A 178 15.37 -2.19 13.10
CA ASN A 178 14.65 -2.25 11.84
C ASN A 178 13.77 -3.51 11.81
N LEU A 179 12.67 -3.49 11.07
CA LEU A 179 11.81 -4.66 10.88
C LEU A 179 12.38 -5.69 9.90
N LEU A 180 13.42 -5.33 9.14
CA LEU A 180 14.18 -6.21 8.26
C LEU A 180 15.26 -6.99 9.01
#